data_AF-A0A3L6KWV0-F1
#
_entry.id   AF-A0A3L6KWV0-F1
#
_cell.length_a   1.000
_cell.length_b   1.000
_cell.length_c   1.000
_cell.angle_alpha   90.00
_cell.angle_beta   90.00
_cell.angle_gamma   90.00
#
_symmetry.space_group_name_H-M   'P 1'
#
loop_
_entity.id
_entity.type
_entity.pdbx_description
1 polymer ?
#
loop_
_entity_poly.entity_id
_entity_poly.type
_entity_poly.pdbx_seq_one_letter_code
_entity_poly.pdbx_strand_id
1 'polypeptide(L)'
;MSIDVVPATETAAAAATTATYMDNIISVRKANAKKLAGGYTQTKRIAEICYFSLAVCLWMRNVAIVVLYLLHSSESSSNQLLWSPLMILSAMVLSDFISGVAHWSFDTWGTPETFLFGNFIRSFREHHVNQMAMTKHDFIETNADTTLPLIPLLLIQLYFLGCNSKNNSTFRHNIDNDNAGFHVFFLTFALFIGMTNELHKWAHLPAPHPFARLLMSCRIVLTRKSHRRHHRGSYDRSCCITTGWLNAPLDRVDFWRKAEAVVTALTGAVPRANDRELLGVRHKEETDGEGCNEEFGGL
;
A
#
# COMPACT_ATOMS: atom_id res chain seq x y z
N MET A 1 43.96 -27.48 25.11
CA MET A 1 42.71 -26.88 24.60
C MET A 1 42.47 -25.64 25.43
N SER A 2 43.09 -24.53 25.04
CA SER A 2 42.96 -23.24 25.70
C SER A 2 41.59 -22.66 25.35
N ILE A 3 40.77 -22.41 26.37
CA ILE A 3 39.52 -21.65 26.22
C ILE A 3 39.94 -20.19 26.27
N ASP A 4 39.88 -19.50 25.13
CA ASP A 4 40.05 -18.06 25.07
C ASP A 4 38.87 -17.42 25.82
N VAL A 5 39.14 -16.95 27.04
CA VAL A 5 38.20 -16.15 27.82
C VAL A 5 38.25 -14.74 27.26
N VAL A 6 37.26 -14.36 26.45
CA VAL A 6 37.05 -12.96 26.03
C VAL A 6 36.96 -12.11 27.31
N PRO A 7 37.82 -11.10 27.49
CA PRO A 7 37.86 -10.31 28.71
C PRO A 7 36.53 -9.57 28.92
N ALA A 8 35.99 -9.62 30.14
CA ALA A 8 34.69 -9.02 30.51
C ALA A 8 34.57 -7.51 30.15
N THR A 9 35.69 -6.83 29.99
CA THR A 9 35.79 -5.43 29.56
C THR A 9 35.44 -5.23 28.08
N GLU A 10 35.80 -6.16 27.19
CA GLU A 10 35.40 -6.11 25.77
C GLU A 10 33.90 -6.36 25.62
N THR A 11 33.33 -7.29 26.39
CA THR A 11 31.88 -7.52 26.39
C THR A 11 31.07 -6.34 26.94
N ALA A 12 31.60 -5.64 27.96
CA ALA A 12 30.94 -4.45 28.52
C ALA A 12 31.04 -3.23 27.58
N ALA A 13 32.18 -3.04 26.92
CA ALA A 13 32.36 -1.98 25.93
C ALA A 13 31.51 -2.23 24.68
N ALA A 14 31.43 -3.48 24.21
CA ALA A 14 30.54 -3.87 23.12
C ALA A 14 29.07 -3.66 23.51
N ALA A 15 28.65 -4.07 24.71
CA ALA A 15 27.29 -3.84 25.20
C ALA A 15 26.95 -2.35 25.33
N ALA A 16 27.87 -1.51 25.83
CA ALA A 16 27.69 -0.07 25.93
C ALA A 16 27.62 0.61 24.56
N THR A 17 28.41 0.13 23.59
CA THR A 17 28.40 0.60 22.20
C THR A 17 27.07 0.23 21.53
N THR A 18 26.59 -1.00 21.73
CA THR A 18 25.29 -1.47 21.25
C THR A 18 24.15 -0.68 21.88
N ALA A 19 24.18 -0.43 23.20
CA ALA A 19 23.15 0.38 23.88
C ALA A 19 23.12 1.81 23.35
N THR A 20 24.28 2.45 23.18
CA THR A 20 24.40 3.81 22.61
C THR A 20 23.91 3.86 21.16
N TYR A 21 24.19 2.82 20.38
CA TYR A 21 23.69 2.69 19.01
C TYR A 21 22.16 2.55 18.98
N MET A 22 21.58 1.74 19.87
CA MET A 22 20.13 1.58 19.99
C MET A 22 19.44 2.88 20.44
N ASP A 23 20.02 3.60 21.40
CA ASP A 23 19.49 4.88 21.86
C ASP A 23 19.50 5.94 20.73
N ASN A 24 20.54 5.93 19.89
CA ASN A 24 20.61 6.75 18.70
C ASN A 24 19.53 6.37 17.67
N ILE A 25 19.32 5.10 17.37
CA ILE A 25 18.23 4.66 16.48
C ILE A 25 16.87 5.12 17.03
N ILE A 26 16.61 4.90 18.31
CA ILE A 26 15.34 5.24 18.96
C ILE A 26 15.09 6.75 18.91
N SER A 27 16.12 7.56 19.18
CA SER A 27 16.01 9.03 19.16
C SER A 27 15.75 9.57 17.75
N VAL A 28 16.46 9.08 16.73
CA VAL A 28 16.24 9.44 15.31
C VAL A 28 14.81 9.08 14.89
N ARG A 29 14.35 7.85 15.18
CA ARG A 29 12.99 7.43 14.86
C ARG A 29 11.94 8.27 15.56
N LYS A 30 12.11 8.59 16.85
CA LYS A 30 11.18 9.46 17.58
C LYS A 30 11.11 10.87 16.99
N ALA A 31 12.25 11.45 16.62
CA ALA A 31 12.32 12.77 16.00
C ALA A 31 11.62 12.80 14.63
N ASN A 32 11.89 11.80 13.79
CA ASN A 32 11.28 11.70 12.46
C ASN A 32 9.78 11.38 12.53
N ALA A 33 9.35 10.53 13.46
CA ALA A 33 7.92 10.29 13.70
C ALA A 33 7.20 11.61 14.03
N LYS A 34 7.78 12.43 14.91
CA LYS A 34 7.22 13.75 15.25
C LYS A 34 7.18 14.70 14.04
N LYS A 35 8.25 14.71 13.22
CA LYS A 35 8.33 15.53 12.00
C LYS A 35 7.24 15.12 10.99
N LEU A 36 7.07 13.82 10.75
CA LEU A 36 6.09 13.29 9.80
C LEU A 36 4.65 13.53 10.30
N ALA A 37 4.40 13.35 11.59
CA ALA A 37 3.10 13.66 12.21
C ALA A 37 2.73 15.15 12.09
N GLY A 38 3.72 16.06 12.09
CA GLY A 38 3.49 17.49 11.85
C GLY A 38 2.90 17.82 10.47
N GLY A 39 2.93 16.89 9.52
CA GLY A 39 2.34 17.06 8.19
C GLY A 39 0.81 16.94 8.13
N TYR A 40 0.17 16.47 9.21
CA TYR A 40 -1.29 16.41 9.33
C TYR A 40 -1.81 17.78 9.75
N THR A 41 -2.13 18.62 8.75
CA THR A 41 -2.60 20.00 8.95
C THR A 41 -4.10 20.11 8.65
N GLN A 42 -4.74 21.18 9.14
CA GLN A 42 -6.15 21.45 8.84
C GLN A 42 -6.37 21.67 7.33
N THR A 43 -5.45 22.33 6.64
CA THR A 43 -5.51 22.52 5.18
C THR A 43 -5.46 21.19 4.45
N LYS A 44 -4.56 20.28 4.86
CA LYS A 44 -4.51 18.92 4.31
C LYS A 44 -5.82 18.18 4.56
N ARG A 45 -6.36 18.27 5.77
CA ARG A 45 -7.63 17.63 6.12
C ARG A 45 -8.79 18.10 5.27
N ILE A 46 -8.89 19.40 5.00
CA ILE A 46 -9.92 19.95 4.11
C ILE A 46 -9.74 19.40 2.69
N ALA A 47 -8.52 19.37 2.18
CA ALA A 47 -8.23 18.78 0.88
C ALA A 47 -8.65 17.29 0.82
N GLU A 48 -8.28 16.51 1.83
CA GLU A 48 -8.67 15.10 2.00
C GLU A 48 -10.17 14.90 1.88
N ILE A 49 -10.94 15.66 2.64
CA ILE A 49 -12.40 15.60 2.60
C ILE A 49 -12.92 15.91 1.19
N CYS A 50 -12.39 16.95 0.53
CA CYS A 50 -12.83 17.35 -0.80
C CYS A 50 -12.61 16.27 -1.85
N TYR A 51 -11.37 15.78 -2.03
CA TYR A 51 -11.09 14.80 -3.08
C TYR A 51 -11.61 13.40 -2.74
N PHE A 52 -11.66 13.02 -1.46
CA PHE A 52 -12.30 11.78 -1.03
C PHE A 52 -13.80 11.80 -1.35
N SER A 53 -14.49 12.89 -0.98
CA SER A 53 -15.93 13.03 -1.26
C SER A 53 -16.21 13.03 -2.76
N LEU A 54 -15.39 13.72 -3.55
CA LEU A 54 -15.52 13.71 -5.01
C LEU A 54 -15.35 12.30 -5.59
N ALA A 55 -14.31 11.57 -5.18
CA ALA A 55 -14.06 10.21 -5.64
C ALA A 55 -15.21 9.26 -5.25
N VAL A 56 -15.71 9.33 -4.02
CA VAL A 56 -16.85 8.52 -3.56
C VAL A 56 -18.11 8.86 -4.36
N CYS A 57 -18.42 10.14 -4.57
CA CYS A 57 -19.58 10.55 -5.36
C CYS A 57 -19.51 10.04 -6.80
N LEU A 58 -18.34 10.14 -7.44
CA LEU A 58 -18.12 9.63 -8.80
C LEU A 58 -18.26 8.10 -8.84
N TRP A 59 -17.65 7.38 -7.90
CA TRP A 59 -17.75 5.93 -7.81
C TRP A 59 -19.19 5.48 -7.60
N MET A 60 -19.91 6.07 -6.63
CA MET A 60 -21.31 5.76 -6.35
C MET A 60 -22.21 6.02 -7.56
N ARG A 61 -21.97 7.11 -8.29
CA ARG A 61 -22.72 7.42 -9.51
C ARG A 61 -22.47 6.38 -10.60
N ASN A 62 -21.22 6.01 -10.84
CA ASN A 62 -20.88 4.99 -11.83
C ASN A 62 -21.43 3.61 -11.44
N VAL A 63 -21.36 3.24 -10.15
CA VAL A 63 -22.00 2.02 -9.62
C VAL A 63 -23.49 2.05 -9.87
N ALA A 64 -24.17 3.15 -9.56
CA ALA A 64 -25.62 3.26 -9.77
C ALA A 64 -25.99 3.03 -11.24
N ILE A 65 -25.25 3.61 -12.19
CA ILE A 65 -25.49 3.39 -13.63
C ILE A 65 -25.34 1.91 -14.01
N VAL A 66 -24.24 1.27 -13.59
CA VAL A 66 -23.95 -0.14 -13.90
C VAL A 66 -24.98 -1.08 -13.26
N VAL A 67 -25.32 -0.85 -12.00
CA VAL A 67 -26.33 -1.66 -11.29
C VAL A 67 -27.71 -1.49 -11.91
N LEU A 68 -28.10 -0.26 -12.27
CA LEU A 68 -29.38 -0.02 -12.96
C LEU A 68 -29.44 -0.74 -14.30
N TYR A 69 -28.35 -0.76 -15.06
CA TYR A 69 -28.26 -1.55 -16.31
C TYR A 69 -28.45 -3.04 -16.02
N LEU A 70 -27.71 -3.61 -15.07
CA LEU A 70 -27.79 -5.05 -14.74
C LEU A 70 -29.16 -5.48 -14.20
N LEU A 71 -29.89 -4.58 -13.54
CA LEU A 71 -31.20 -4.90 -12.93
C LEU A 71 -32.38 -4.64 -13.86
N HIS A 72 -32.32 -3.63 -14.72
CA HIS A 72 -33.50 -3.13 -15.45
C HIS A 72 -33.37 -3.16 -16.96
N SER A 73 -32.16 -3.30 -17.51
CA SER A 73 -32.00 -3.36 -18.96
C SER A 73 -32.52 -4.70 -19.49
N SER A 74 -33.45 -4.66 -20.44
CA SER A 74 -33.90 -5.84 -21.19
C SER A 74 -32.78 -6.47 -22.02
N GLU A 75 -31.72 -5.72 -22.26
CA GLU A 75 -30.53 -6.18 -22.98
C GLU A 75 -29.54 -6.90 -22.06
N SER A 76 -29.67 -6.81 -20.73
CA SER A 76 -28.74 -7.48 -19.82
C SER A 76 -28.91 -8.99 -19.90
N SER A 77 -27.85 -9.69 -20.32
CA SER A 77 -27.84 -11.14 -20.40
C SER A 77 -27.38 -11.78 -19.09
N SER A 78 -27.94 -12.94 -18.73
CA SER A 78 -27.46 -13.72 -17.56
C SER A 78 -25.98 -14.12 -17.69
N ASN A 79 -25.42 -14.15 -18.91
CA ASN A 79 -24.01 -14.38 -19.15
C ASN A 79 -23.12 -13.30 -18.52
N GLN A 80 -23.59 -12.06 -18.39
CA GLN A 80 -22.84 -10.99 -17.69
C GLN A 80 -22.60 -11.32 -16.21
N LEU A 81 -23.58 -11.95 -15.57
CA LEU A 81 -23.46 -12.38 -14.17
C LEU A 81 -22.39 -13.47 -14.02
N LEU A 82 -22.15 -14.28 -15.06
CA LEU A 82 -21.10 -15.29 -15.08
C LEU A 82 -19.69 -14.69 -15.30
N TRP A 83 -19.57 -13.65 -16.12
CA TRP A 83 -18.29 -12.97 -16.37
C TRP A 83 -17.88 -11.98 -15.26
N SER A 84 -18.85 -11.45 -14.52
CA SER A 84 -18.61 -10.48 -13.44
C SER A 84 -17.62 -10.97 -12.36
N PRO A 85 -17.71 -12.22 -11.85
CA PRO A 85 -16.71 -12.77 -10.95
C PRO A 85 -15.28 -12.74 -11.51
N LEU A 86 -15.09 -13.04 -12.80
CA LEU A 86 -13.76 -13.01 -13.42
C LEU A 86 -13.21 -11.58 -13.49
N MET A 87 -14.07 -10.61 -13.81
CA MET A 87 -13.70 -9.19 -13.84
C MET A 87 -13.35 -8.67 -12.44
N ILE A 88 -14.11 -9.07 -11.43
CA ILE A 88 -13.85 -8.75 -10.02
C ILE A 88 -12.50 -9.33 -9.59
N LEU A 89 -12.27 -10.63 -9.83
CA LEU A 89 -11.01 -11.29 -9.47
C LEU A 89 -9.81 -10.65 -10.18
N SER A 90 -9.95 -10.34 -11.46
CA SER A 90 -8.89 -9.67 -12.23
C SER A 90 -8.58 -8.29 -11.68
N ALA A 91 -9.60 -7.51 -11.31
CA ALA A 91 -9.44 -6.21 -10.68
C ALA A 91 -8.79 -6.30 -9.30
N MET A 92 -9.11 -7.32 -8.52
CA MET A 92 -8.48 -7.60 -7.21
C MET A 92 -7.00 -7.98 -7.36
N VAL A 93 -6.66 -8.82 -8.34
CA VAL A 93 -5.25 -9.17 -8.62
C VAL A 93 -4.47 -7.94 -9.07
N LEU A 94 -5.03 -7.14 -10.00
CA LEU A 94 -4.36 -5.93 -10.47
C LEU A 94 -4.21 -4.89 -9.36
N SER A 95 -5.24 -4.67 -8.54
CA SER A 95 -5.14 -3.74 -7.41
C SER A 95 -4.09 -4.19 -6.40
N ASP A 96 -3.99 -5.49 -6.11
CA ASP A 96 -2.93 -6.03 -5.26
C ASP A 96 -1.54 -5.77 -5.84
N PHE A 97 -1.34 -5.99 -7.14
CA PHE A 97 -0.08 -5.69 -7.82
C PHE A 97 0.28 -4.20 -7.74
N ILE A 98 -0.66 -3.33 -8.12
CA ILE A 98 -0.47 -1.88 -8.12
C ILE A 98 -0.19 -1.36 -6.71
N SER A 99 -0.87 -1.90 -5.68
CA SER A 99 -0.57 -1.57 -4.29
C SER A 99 0.87 -1.92 -3.92
N GLY A 100 1.37 -3.07 -4.39
CA GLY A 100 2.75 -3.50 -4.16
C GLY A 100 3.76 -2.61 -4.85
N VAL A 101 3.52 -2.27 -6.13
CA VAL A 101 4.39 -1.34 -6.87
C VAL A 101 4.43 0.03 -6.20
N ALA A 102 3.27 0.58 -5.81
CA ALA A 102 3.19 1.86 -5.13
C ALA A 102 3.94 1.83 -3.79
N HIS A 103 3.63 0.85 -2.93
CA HIS A 103 4.24 0.67 -1.63
C HIS A 103 5.77 0.53 -1.73
N TRP A 104 6.24 -0.41 -2.55
CA TRP A 104 7.67 -0.61 -2.79
C TRP A 104 8.36 0.64 -3.33
N SER A 105 7.76 1.34 -4.29
CA SER A 105 8.36 2.56 -4.86
C SER A 105 8.50 3.66 -3.82
N PHE A 106 7.46 3.86 -3.00
CA PHE A 106 7.44 4.91 -1.97
C PHE A 106 8.37 4.60 -0.80
N ASP A 107 8.51 3.33 -0.44
CA ASP A 107 9.47 2.92 0.59
C ASP A 107 10.90 3.05 0.09
N THR A 108 11.13 2.75 -1.18
CA THR A 108 12.47 2.62 -1.73
C THR A 108 13.07 3.96 -2.16
N TRP A 109 12.30 4.84 -2.78
CA TRP A 109 12.80 6.13 -3.28
C TRP A 109 11.97 7.33 -2.82
N GLY A 110 10.83 7.10 -2.16
CA GLY A 110 9.92 8.17 -1.78
C GLY A 110 10.52 9.07 -0.69
N THR A 111 10.34 10.37 -0.87
CA THR A 111 10.51 11.36 0.21
C THR A 111 9.23 12.19 0.38
N PRO A 112 8.91 12.68 1.60
CA PRO A 112 7.76 13.57 1.83
C PRO A 112 7.81 14.89 1.02
N GLU A 113 8.97 15.23 0.47
CA GLU A 113 9.21 16.43 -0.35
C GLU A 113 8.89 16.19 -1.84
N THR A 114 8.53 14.96 -2.23
CA THR A 114 8.19 14.63 -3.62
C THR A 114 7.00 15.45 -4.09
N PHE A 115 7.15 16.10 -5.25
CA PHE A 115 6.08 16.89 -5.86
C PHE A 115 4.82 16.03 -6.09
N LEU A 116 3.66 16.55 -5.69
CA LEU A 116 2.32 15.92 -5.72
C LEU A 116 2.12 14.69 -4.81
N PHE A 117 3.11 13.81 -4.67
CA PHE A 117 2.97 12.54 -3.92
C PHE A 117 3.54 12.59 -2.50
N GLY A 118 4.14 13.71 -2.08
CA GLY A 118 4.79 13.84 -0.77
C GLY A 118 3.90 13.46 0.42
N ASN A 119 2.62 13.85 0.39
CA ASN A 119 1.66 13.46 1.43
C ASN A 119 1.38 11.95 1.45
N PHE A 120 1.23 11.36 0.26
CA PHE A 120 1.02 9.92 0.09
C PHE A 120 2.21 9.17 0.69
N ILE A 121 3.43 9.49 0.21
CA ILE A 121 4.69 8.91 0.68
C ILE A 121 4.89 9.08 2.18
N ARG A 122 4.55 10.25 2.73
CA ARG A 122 4.68 10.54 4.17
C ARG A 122 3.97 9.49 5.02
N SER A 123 2.76 9.08 4.66
CA SER A 123 2.00 8.08 5.42
C SER A 123 2.72 6.72 5.49
N PHE A 124 3.33 6.29 4.38
CA PHE A 124 4.13 5.06 4.31
C PHE A 124 5.43 5.19 5.11
N ARG A 125 6.14 6.31 4.96
CA ARG A 125 7.39 6.54 5.71
C ARG A 125 7.14 6.66 7.22
N GLU A 126 6.05 7.30 7.65
CA GLU A 126 5.65 7.36 9.05
C GLU A 126 5.38 5.96 9.60
N HIS A 127 4.70 5.12 8.82
CA HIS A 127 4.44 3.74 9.17
C HIS A 127 5.74 2.92 9.38
N HIS A 128 6.78 3.14 8.58
CA HIS A 128 8.05 2.41 8.74
C HIS A 128 8.84 2.88 9.96
N VAL A 129 8.71 4.15 10.33
CA VAL A 129 9.28 4.70 11.56
C VAL A 129 8.51 4.22 12.79
N ASN A 130 7.17 4.19 12.71
CA ASN A 130 6.25 3.79 13.76
C ASN A 130 5.09 2.99 13.17
N GLN A 131 5.20 1.66 13.22
CA GLN A 131 4.23 0.74 12.61
C GLN A 131 2.80 0.99 13.09
N MET A 132 2.67 1.33 14.37
CA MET A 132 1.37 1.56 15.01
C MET A 132 0.77 2.94 14.71
N ALA A 133 1.51 3.89 14.13
CA ALA A 133 1.00 5.23 13.83
C ALA A 133 -0.25 5.17 12.95
N MET A 134 -0.22 4.38 11.87
CA MET A 134 -1.34 4.23 10.93
C MET A 134 -2.61 3.69 11.61
N THR A 135 -2.49 2.95 12.72
CA THR A 135 -3.66 2.43 13.44
C THR A 135 -4.42 3.51 14.21
N LYS A 136 -3.82 4.69 14.41
CA LYS A 136 -4.39 5.82 15.15
C LYS A 136 -5.15 6.81 14.25
N HIS A 137 -4.90 6.75 12.94
CA HIS A 137 -5.52 7.61 11.95
C HIS A 137 -7.01 7.25 11.79
N ASP A 138 -7.86 8.24 11.49
CA ASP A 138 -9.26 7.96 11.14
C ASP A 138 -9.38 7.45 9.69
N PHE A 139 -10.61 7.17 9.25
CA PHE A 139 -10.87 6.61 7.93
C PHE A 139 -10.44 7.53 6.78
N ILE A 140 -10.64 8.84 6.93
CA ILE A 140 -10.29 9.83 5.90
C ILE A 140 -8.76 9.97 5.82
N GLU A 141 -8.10 10.14 6.96
CA GLU A 141 -6.63 10.27 7.00
C GLU A 141 -5.92 9.02 6.48
N THR A 142 -6.49 7.84 6.74
CA THR A 142 -5.94 6.57 6.25
C THR A 142 -6.11 6.42 4.74
N ASN A 143 -7.27 6.78 4.18
CA ASN A 143 -7.66 6.33 2.84
C ASN A 143 -7.73 7.44 1.79
N ALA A 144 -7.95 8.70 2.17
CA ALA A 144 -8.24 9.76 1.23
C ALA A 144 -7.15 9.84 0.14
N ASP A 145 -5.87 9.83 0.51
CA ASP A 145 -4.75 9.97 -0.44
C ASP A 145 -4.75 8.88 -1.54
N THR A 146 -5.29 7.69 -1.27
CA THR A 146 -5.44 6.61 -2.28
C THR A 146 -6.55 6.87 -3.29
N THR A 147 -7.51 7.75 -2.96
CA THR A 147 -8.62 8.09 -3.85
C THR A 147 -8.29 9.20 -4.83
N LEU A 148 -7.32 10.06 -4.52
CA LEU A 148 -6.90 11.15 -5.39
C LEU A 148 -6.49 10.68 -6.80
N PRO A 149 -5.60 9.68 -6.98
CA PRO A 149 -5.26 9.18 -8.31
C PRO A 149 -6.40 8.42 -9.01
N LEU A 150 -7.47 8.06 -8.29
CA LEU A 150 -8.65 7.39 -8.87
C LEU A 150 -9.63 8.37 -9.51
N ILE A 151 -9.58 9.66 -9.19
CA ILE A 151 -10.52 10.65 -9.74
C ILE A 151 -10.46 10.70 -11.28
N PRO A 152 -9.29 10.80 -11.94
CA PRO A 152 -9.22 10.75 -13.40
C PRO A 152 -9.80 9.45 -13.98
N LEU A 153 -9.51 8.30 -13.37
CA LEU A 153 -10.05 7.00 -13.79
C LEU A 153 -11.59 7.00 -13.74
N LEU A 154 -12.17 7.47 -12.64
CA LEU A 154 -13.62 7.52 -12.44
C LEU A 154 -14.30 8.52 -13.38
N LEU A 155 -13.66 9.65 -13.66
CA LEU A 155 -14.13 10.63 -14.65
C LEU A 155 -14.09 10.07 -16.08
N ILE A 156 -13.01 9.37 -16.45
CA ILE A 156 -12.90 8.70 -17.75
C ILE A 156 -13.98 7.64 -17.89
N GLN A 157 -14.18 6.81 -16.87
CA GLN A 157 -15.24 5.80 -16.88
C GLN A 157 -16.63 6.45 -17.03
N LEU A 158 -16.87 7.54 -16.30
CA LEU A 158 -18.12 8.30 -16.39
C LEU A 158 -18.32 8.91 -17.78
N TYR A 159 -17.26 9.44 -18.39
CA TYR A 159 -17.28 9.94 -19.76
C TYR A 159 -17.70 8.84 -20.74
N PHE A 160 -17.10 7.65 -20.66
CA PHE A 160 -17.47 6.53 -21.52
C PHE A 160 -18.91 6.03 -21.31
N LEU A 161 -19.42 6.06 -20.07
CA LEU A 161 -20.83 5.77 -19.78
C LEU A 161 -21.79 6.83 -20.33
N GLY A 162 -21.30 8.06 -20.54
CA GLY A 162 -22.07 9.20 -21.05
C GLY A 162 -21.95 9.43 -22.57
N CYS A 163 -21.01 8.77 -23.25
CA CYS A 163 -20.93 8.77 -24.71
C CYS A 163 -22.24 8.24 -25.31
N ASN A 164 -22.57 8.63 -26.55
CA ASN A 164 -23.73 8.06 -27.22
C ASN A 164 -23.55 6.56 -27.39
N SER A 165 -24.60 5.79 -27.09
CA SER A 165 -24.58 4.34 -27.28
C SER A 165 -24.26 4.02 -28.75
N LYS A 166 -23.23 3.19 -28.97
CA LYS A 166 -22.80 2.79 -30.33
C LYS A 166 -23.80 1.86 -31.01
N ASN A 167 -24.69 1.26 -30.21
CA ASN A 167 -25.72 0.33 -30.64
C ASN A 167 -27.08 1.00 -30.45
N ASN A 168 -28.14 0.51 -31.11
CA ASN A 168 -29.53 0.94 -30.89
C ASN A 168 -30.06 0.54 -29.49
N SER A 169 -29.23 0.67 -28.45
CA SER A 169 -29.55 0.32 -27.09
C SER A 169 -30.65 1.24 -26.57
N THR A 170 -31.61 0.61 -25.91
CA THR A 170 -32.74 1.28 -25.26
C THR A 170 -32.35 1.91 -23.92
N PHE A 171 -31.17 1.57 -23.39
CA PHE A 171 -30.68 2.12 -22.13
C PHE A 171 -30.01 3.49 -22.33
N ARG A 172 -30.27 4.42 -21.41
CA ARG A 172 -29.81 5.83 -21.51
C ARG A 172 -28.29 6.01 -21.55
N HIS A 173 -27.55 5.07 -20.98
CA HIS A 173 -26.09 5.12 -20.87
C HIS A 173 -25.43 4.18 -21.86
N ASN A 174 -24.22 4.51 -22.30
CA ASN A 174 -23.41 3.66 -23.19
C ASN A 174 -22.81 2.48 -22.41
N ILE A 175 -23.69 1.53 -22.09
CA ILE A 175 -23.37 0.28 -21.43
C ILE A 175 -24.23 -0.84 -22.04
N ASP A 176 -23.59 -1.94 -22.40
CA ASP A 176 -24.21 -3.14 -22.98
C ASP A 176 -23.48 -4.40 -22.50
N ASN A 177 -23.83 -5.56 -23.05
CA ASN A 177 -23.17 -6.82 -22.68
C ASN A 177 -21.68 -6.83 -23.08
N ASP A 178 -21.28 -6.10 -24.11
CA ASP A 178 -19.90 -6.18 -24.59
C ASP A 178 -18.95 -5.41 -23.65
N ASN A 179 -19.45 -4.39 -22.96
CA ASN A 179 -18.63 -3.50 -22.12
C ASN A 179 -18.95 -3.53 -20.61
N ALA A 180 -20.09 -4.08 -20.17
CA ALA A 180 -20.49 -4.04 -18.75
C ALA A 180 -19.44 -4.68 -17.82
N GLY A 181 -18.80 -5.77 -18.26
CA GLY A 181 -17.69 -6.40 -17.53
C GLY A 181 -16.51 -5.46 -17.26
N PHE A 182 -16.13 -4.61 -18.23
CA PHE A 182 -15.08 -3.62 -18.04
C PHE A 182 -15.48 -2.54 -17.02
N HIS A 183 -16.75 -2.13 -17.01
CA HIS A 183 -17.22 -1.18 -15.99
C HIS A 183 -17.19 -1.79 -14.59
N VAL A 184 -17.60 -3.05 -14.44
CA VAL A 184 -17.47 -3.81 -13.17
C VAL A 184 -16.02 -3.93 -12.74
N PHE A 185 -15.11 -4.23 -13.68
CA PHE A 185 -13.67 -4.27 -13.43
C PHE A 185 -13.15 -2.94 -12.85
N PHE A 186 -13.40 -1.81 -13.52
CA PHE A 186 -12.88 -0.51 -13.08
C PHE A 186 -13.48 -0.05 -11.75
N LEU A 187 -14.77 -0.32 -11.51
CA LEU A 187 -15.41 -0.03 -10.22
C LEU A 187 -14.82 -0.86 -9.09
N THR A 188 -14.56 -2.14 -9.33
CA THR A 188 -13.92 -3.03 -8.36
C THR A 188 -12.47 -2.61 -8.11
N PHE A 189 -11.73 -2.30 -9.16
CA PHE A 189 -10.35 -1.83 -9.07
C PHE A 189 -10.26 -0.55 -8.24
N ALA A 190 -11.11 0.44 -8.53
CA ALA A 190 -11.18 1.69 -7.78
C ALA A 190 -11.55 1.45 -6.30
N LEU A 191 -12.49 0.54 -6.01
CA LEU A 191 -12.85 0.19 -4.64
C LEU A 191 -11.65 -0.39 -3.86
N PHE A 192 -10.96 -1.38 -4.43
CA PHE A 192 -9.85 -2.04 -3.73
C PHE A 192 -8.61 -1.15 -3.59
N ILE A 193 -8.29 -0.32 -4.60
CA ILE A 193 -7.22 0.69 -4.47
C ILE A 193 -7.61 1.74 -3.41
N GLY A 194 -8.83 2.27 -3.46
CA GLY A 194 -9.30 3.29 -2.50
C GLY A 194 -9.37 2.80 -1.06
N MET A 195 -9.47 1.48 -0.85
CA MET A 195 -9.48 0.84 0.46
C MET A 195 -8.12 0.27 0.87
N THR A 196 -7.08 0.32 0.01
CA THR A 196 -5.86 -0.46 0.23
C THR A 196 -5.14 -0.09 1.52
N ASN A 197 -5.19 1.18 1.93
CA ASN A 197 -4.57 1.63 3.18
C ASN A 197 -5.38 1.17 4.40
N GLU A 198 -6.71 1.11 4.33
CA GLU A 198 -7.53 0.52 5.39
C GLU A 198 -7.25 -0.98 5.56
N LEU A 199 -7.11 -1.71 4.44
CA LEU A 199 -6.76 -3.14 4.47
C LEU A 199 -5.36 -3.36 5.07
N HIS A 200 -4.40 -2.51 4.71
CA HIS A 200 -3.08 -2.45 5.32
C HIS A 200 -3.18 -2.17 6.83
N LYS A 201 -4.01 -1.21 7.25
CA LYS A 201 -4.18 -0.81 8.65
C LYS A 201 -4.74 -1.95 9.48
N TRP A 202 -5.70 -2.70 8.95
CA TRP A 202 -6.21 -3.88 9.64
C TRP A 202 -5.13 -4.94 9.89
N ALA A 203 -4.13 -5.04 9.01
CA ALA A 203 -3.01 -5.97 9.18
C ALA A 203 -2.08 -5.60 10.36
N HIS A 204 -2.12 -4.35 10.82
CA HIS A 204 -1.38 -3.85 11.99
C HIS A 204 -2.19 -3.82 13.28
N LEU A 205 -3.51 -3.62 13.19
CA LEU A 205 -4.39 -3.58 14.36
C LEU A 205 -4.22 -4.85 15.20
N PRO A 206 -3.96 -4.79 16.52
CA PRO A 206 -3.83 -5.97 17.39
C PRO A 206 -5.15 -6.75 17.55
N ALA A 207 -6.29 -6.07 17.41
CA ALA A 207 -7.63 -6.65 17.40
C ALA A 207 -8.51 -5.91 16.37
N PRO A 208 -8.67 -6.39 15.12
CA PRO A 208 -9.41 -5.71 14.07
C PRO A 208 -10.89 -6.06 14.26
N HIS A 209 -11.77 -5.32 13.61
CA HIS A 209 -13.20 -5.59 13.64
C HIS A 209 -13.52 -7.05 13.20
N PRO A 210 -14.53 -7.74 13.76
CA PRO A 210 -14.89 -9.11 13.37
C PRO A 210 -15.04 -9.32 11.85
N PHE A 211 -15.59 -8.32 11.15
CA PHE A 211 -15.71 -8.35 9.69
C PHE A 211 -14.35 -8.38 8.99
N ALA A 212 -13.39 -7.55 9.41
CA ALA A 212 -12.03 -7.57 8.89
C ALA A 212 -11.35 -8.94 9.15
N ARG A 213 -11.56 -9.51 10.35
CA ARG A 213 -11.04 -10.85 10.68
C ARG A 213 -11.65 -11.94 9.79
N LEU A 214 -12.94 -11.85 9.48
CA LEU A 214 -13.62 -12.76 8.56
C LEU A 214 -12.98 -12.69 7.17
N LEU A 215 -12.87 -11.49 6.59
CA LEU A 215 -12.26 -11.29 5.26
C LEU A 215 -10.80 -11.79 5.22
N MET A 216 -10.02 -11.55 6.27
CA MET A 216 -8.66 -12.08 6.40
C MET A 216 -8.63 -13.60 6.50
N SER A 217 -9.55 -14.20 7.25
CA SER A 217 -9.62 -15.66 7.41
C SER A 217 -9.98 -16.35 6.09
N CYS A 218 -10.85 -15.72 5.28
CA CYS A 218 -11.18 -16.14 3.92
C CYS A 218 -10.10 -15.81 2.89
N ARG A 219 -8.99 -15.18 3.31
CA ARG A 219 -7.90 -14.71 2.42
C ARG A 219 -8.36 -13.76 1.31
N ILE A 220 -9.43 -13.00 1.54
CA ILE A 220 -9.92 -12.01 0.57
C ILE A 220 -9.07 -10.72 0.64
N VAL A 221 -8.57 -10.40 1.84
CA VAL A 221 -7.77 -9.19 2.11
C VAL A 221 -6.46 -9.52 2.81
N LEU A 222 -5.54 -8.56 2.85
CA LEU A 222 -4.21 -8.70 3.45
C LEU A 222 -4.28 -9.26 4.88
N THR A 223 -3.47 -10.27 5.16
CA THR A 223 -3.37 -10.86 6.51
C THR A 223 -2.18 -10.30 7.28
N ARG A 224 -2.31 -10.20 8.61
CA ARG A 224 -1.20 -9.81 9.49
C ARG A 224 0.06 -10.63 9.29
N LYS A 225 -0.09 -11.95 9.18
CA LYS A 225 1.03 -12.89 9.03
C LYS A 225 1.79 -12.62 7.73
N SER A 226 1.07 -12.35 6.64
CA SER A 226 1.72 -12.03 5.36
C SER A 226 2.46 -10.71 5.43
N HIS A 227 1.80 -9.67 5.95
CA HIS A 227 2.37 -8.33 5.99
C HIS A 227 3.54 -8.19 6.98
N ARG A 228 3.52 -8.93 8.09
CA ARG A 228 4.66 -8.98 9.03
C ARG A 228 5.96 -9.44 8.37
N ARG A 229 5.92 -10.16 7.24
CA ARG A 229 7.14 -10.55 6.50
C ARG A 229 7.82 -9.35 5.86
N HIS A 230 7.06 -8.37 5.38
CA HIS A 230 7.60 -7.12 4.84
C HIS A 230 8.40 -6.36 5.90
N HIS A 231 7.90 -6.31 7.14
CA HIS A 231 8.57 -5.69 8.29
C HIS A 231 9.74 -6.50 8.88
N ARG A 232 9.96 -7.74 8.41
CA ARG A 232 11.06 -8.61 8.86
C ARG A 232 12.20 -8.56 7.84
N GLY A 233 12.87 -7.41 7.72
CA GLY A 233 14.04 -7.29 6.85
C GLY A 233 14.22 -5.88 6.27
N SER A 234 14.68 -5.83 5.02
CA SER A 234 15.06 -4.64 4.25
C SER A 234 13.90 -3.94 3.53
N TYR A 235 12.64 -4.25 3.88
CA TYR A 235 11.43 -3.74 3.22
C TYR A 235 11.36 -4.02 1.70
N ASP A 236 12.05 -5.04 1.23
CA ASP A 236 12.22 -5.42 -0.19
C ASP A 236 11.39 -6.66 -0.59
N ARG A 237 10.42 -7.05 0.24
CA ARG A 237 9.61 -8.27 0.07
C ARG A 237 8.19 -8.06 0.56
N SER A 238 7.27 -8.88 0.06
CA SER A 238 5.86 -8.89 0.48
C SER A 238 5.19 -7.50 0.44
N CYS A 239 5.48 -6.70 -0.58
CA CYS A 239 5.04 -5.30 -0.70
C CYS A 239 3.55 -5.13 -1.03
N CYS A 240 2.85 -6.13 -1.58
CA CYS A 240 1.42 -6.02 -1.91
C CYS A 240 0.57 -5.98 -0.63
N ILE A 241 -0.24 -4.92 -0.50
CA ILE A 241 -0.96 -4.58 0.74
C ILE A 241 -2.49 -4.55 0.59
N THR A 242 -3.04 -4.84 -0.59
CA THR A 242 -4.50 -4.95 -0.77
C THR A 242 -5.01 -6.32 -0.31
N THR A 243 -4.65 -7.38 -1.05
CA THR A 243 -5.04 -8.77 -0.75
C THR A 243 -3.84 -9.59 -0.27
N GLY A 244 -2.64 -9.21 -0.69
CA GLY A 244 -1.38 -9.91 -0.47
C GLY A 244 -1.25 -11.20 -1.26
N TRP A 245 -2.11 -11.46 -2.25
CA TRP A 245 -2.08 -12.66 -3.09
C TRP A 245 -0.80 -12.78 -3.89
N LEU A 246 -0.31 -11.64 -4.41
CA LEU A 246 0.86 -11.61 -5.27
C LEU A 246 2.18 -11.62 -4.51
N ASN A 247 2.17 -11.46 -3.18
CA ASN A 247 3.39 -11.49 -2.38
C ASN A 247 4.18 -12.80 -2.56
N ALA A 248 3.52 -13.95 -2.43
CA ALA A 248 4.20 -15.23 -2.56
C ALA A 248 4.79 -15.48 -3.97
N PRO A 249 4.09 -15.27 -5.09
CA PRO A 249 4.70 -15.42 -6.41
C PRO A 249 5.79 -14.38 -6.71
N LEU A 250 5.62 -13.11 -6.32
CA LEU A 250 6.61 -12.06 -6.57
C LEU A 250 7.89 -12.26 -5.74
N ASP A 251 7.76 -12.68 -4.48
CA ASP A 251 8.90 -12.98 -3.60
C ASP A 251 9.69 -14.19 -4.13
N ARG A 252 9.05 -15.20 -4.73
CA ARG A 252 9.73 -16.39 -5.29
C ARG A 252 10.67 -16.07 -6.45
N VAL A 253 10.38 -15.00 -7.19
CA VAL A 253 11.19 -14.59 -8.34
C VAL A 253 12.10 -13.40 -8.01
N ASP A 254 12.18 -13.00 -6.73
CA ASP A 254 12.86 -11.80 -6.24
C ASP A 254 12.51 -10.56 -7.08
N PHE A 255 11.22 -10.39 -7.39
CA PHE A 255 10.74 -9.34 -8.30
C PHE A 255 11.22 -7.94 -7.90
N TRP A 256 11.04 -7.58 -6.62
CA TRP A 256 11.37 -6.24 -6.11
C TRP A 256 12.87 -5.93 -6.20
N ARG A 257 13.73 -6.87 -5.80
CA ARG A 257 15.19 -6.72 -5.92
C ARG A 257 15.65 -6.58 -7.37
N LYS A 258 15.06 -7.34 -8.28
CA LYS A 258 15.36 -7.22 -9.71
C LYS A 258 14.89 -5.89 -10.26
N ALA A 259 13.71 -5.42 -9.84
CA ALA A 259 13.19 -4.12 -10.24
C ALA A 259 14.09 -2.98 -9.71
N GLU A 260 14.61 -3.07 -8.49
CA GLU A 260 15.60 -2.13 -7.94
C GLU A 260 16.86 -2.10 -8.80
N ALA A 261 17.43 -3.27 -9.12
CA ALA A 261 18.62 -3.37 -9.97
C ALA A 261 18.40 -2.73 -11.36
N VAL A 262 17.22 -2.91 -11.95
CA VAL A 262 16.84 -2.26 -13.22
C VAL A 262 16.77 -0.74 -13.06
N VAL A 263 16.10 -0.24 -12.03
CA VAL A 263 16.01 1.22 -11.78
C VAL A 263 17.39 1.81 -11.55
N THR A 264 18.24 1.16 -10.74
CA THR A 264 19.62 1.60 -10.49
C THR A 264 20.45 1.59 -11.77
N ALA A 265 20.34 0.54 -12.61
CA ALA A 265 21.06 0.47 -13.88
C ALA A 265 20.63 1.58 -14.86
N LEU A 266 19.35 1.96 -14.85
CA LEU A 266 18.81 2.98 -15.76
C LEU A 266 19.02 4.42 -15.27
N THR A 267 19.05 4.64 -13.96
CA THR A 267 18.99 6.00 -13.37
C THR A 267 20.16 6.35 -12.45
N GLY A 268 20.92 5.36 -11.98
CA GLY A 268 21.91 5.51 -10.91
C GLY A 268 21.30 5.71 -9.52
N ALA A 269 19.98 5.71 -9.37
CA ALA A 269 19.34 5.88 -8.06
C ALA A 269 19.64 4.70 -7.13
N VAL A 270 20.10 5.02 -5.92
CA VAL A 270 20.38 4.03 -4.88
C VAL A 270 19.09 3.71 -4.11
N PRO A 271 18.64 2.44 -4.08
CA PRO A 271 17.48 2.02 -3.31
C PRO A 271 17.65 2.37 -1.82
N ARG A 272 16.63 2.98 -1.20
CA ARG A 272 16.58 3.30 0.24
C ARG A 272 17.73 4.21 0.72
N ALA A 273 18.22 5.09 -0.15
CA ALA A 273 19.35 5.98 0.16
C ALA A 273 19.14 6.85 1.41
N ASN A 274 17.89 7.16 1.75
CA ASN A 274 17.51 8.00 2.90
C ASN A 274 17.10 7.20 4.15
N ASP A 275 17.19 5.87 4.15
CA ASP A 275 16.79 5.05 5.32
C ASP A 275 17.68 5.29 6.54
N ARG A 276 18.96 5.65 6.35
CA ARG A 276 19.84 6.04 7.45
C ARG A 276 19.32 7.28 8.17
N GLU A 277 18.91 8.29 7.41
CA GLU A 277 18.34 9.51 7.97
C GLU A 277 16.97 9.25 8.59
N LEU A 278 16.15 8.41 7.96
CA LEU A 278 14.78 8.16 8.41
C LEU A 278 14.71 7.23 9.63
N LEU A 279 15.40 6.09 9.56
CA LEU A 279 15.25 4.96 10.48
C LEU A 279 16.45 4.80 11.43
N GLY A 280 17.54 5.54 11.22
CA GLY A 280 18.78 5.45 12.03
C GLY A 280 19.64 4.21 11.73
N VAL A 281 19.26 3.37 10.77
CA VAL A 281 19.94 2.12 10.43
C VAL A 281 20.79 2.25 9.15
N ARG A 282 21.95 1.59 9.14
CA ARG A 282 22.77 1.40 7.93
C ARG A 282 22.41 0.06 7.29
N HIS A 283 22.16 0.02 5.98
CA HIS A 283 21.98 -1.24 5.26
C HIS A 283 23.33 -1.96 5.08
N LYS A 284 23.28 -3.28 5.00
CA LYS A 284 24.42 -4.23 5.10
C LYS A 284 25.56 -4.02 4.09
N GLU A 285 25.38 -3.20 3.06
CA GLU A 285 26.41 -2.91 2.05
C GLU A 285 27.54 -1.99 2.55
N GLU A 286 27.39 -1.36 3.72
CA GLU A 286 28.47 -0.60 4.39
C GLU A 286 29.20 -1.40 5.49
N THR A 287 28.80 -2.65 5.76
CA THR A 287 29.39 -3.50 6.80
C THR A 287 30.10 -4.71 6.22
N ASP A 288 31.06 -4.48 5.32
CA ASP A 288 32.17 -5.42 5.19
C ASP A 288 33.15 -5.15 6.33
N GLY A 289 32.95 -5.86 7.43
CA GLY A 289 33.81 -5.80 8.60
C GLY A 289 33.40 -6.75 9.72
N GLU A 290 32.20 -6.61 10.28
CA GLU A 290 31.80 -7.41 11.44
C GLU A 290 30.31 -7.76 11.38
N GLY A 291 30.04 -9.06 11.18
CA GLY A 291 28.69 -9.59 11.17
C GLY A 291 28.13 -9.66 12.59
N CYS A 292 27.00 -9.00 12.81
CA CYS A 292 26.06 -9.41 13.83
C CYS A 292 24.64 -9.42 13.23
N ASN A 293 24.10 -10.63 13.04
CA ASN A 293 22.70 -10.82 12.72
C ASN A 293 21.92 -10.68 14.03
N GLU A 294 21.10 -9.63 14.20
CA GLU A 294 20.12 -9.61 15.29
C GLU A 294 18.72 -9.25 14.79
N GLU A 295 17.79 -10.14 15.13
CA GLU A 295 16.35 -10.04 14.91
C GLU A 295 15.76 -8.92 15.77
N PHE A 296 15.20 -7.88 15.16
CA PHE A 296 14.42 -6.89 15.91
C PHE A 296 12.96 -7.34 16.06
N GLY A 297 12.67 -7.88 17.24
CA GLY A 297 11.32 -8.05 17.78
C GLY A 297 10.67 -6.68 18.06
N GLY A 298 9.37 -6.60 17.78
CA GLY A 298 8.59 -5.36 17.85
C GLY A 298 8.51 -4.72 19.24
N LEU A 299 8.49 -3.40 19.22
CA LEU A 299 7.95 -2.51 20.26
C LEU A 299 6.67 -1.87 19.72
#